data_AF-A0A820ES61-F1
#
_entry.id   AF-A0A820ES61-F1
#
_cell.length_a   1.000
_cell.length_b   1.000
_cell.length_c   1.000
_cell.angle_alpha   90.00
_cell.angle_beta   90.00
_cell.angle_gamma   90.00
#
_symmetry.space_group_name_H-M   'P 1'
#
loop_
_entity.id
_entity.type
_entity.pdbx_description
1 polymer ?
#
loop_
_entity_poly.entity_id
_entity_poly.type
_entity_poly.pdbx_seq_one_letter_code
_entity_poly.pdbx_strand_id
1 'polypeptide(L)'
;MILSLYITYLGLFTTIVLRTHHPATYYNLTNIDFEDSLCYNVSQVLLTSSTHGGMKTTMDYILKYVMYIVIWSLVFKNMFTIVEIVQIDFFKTLRYWLETLAVLMSFIFVYDRTYQMNLTLRCPLQWELGAFALLLSWLTLLGYIQFIPMLGLGFASTFYMIFQNFEPFQNKSYSYIKTALMISGELGFDERMFDADTKAYYKVAFLVYILFLLIMTVFVTNLLIGLAVGEIPTLMKQATENLTRLFYELVVICEIFRYRLIWILRRNHINDAIAYSYQDFDKNNWHQRLIQRFMKRRTDDNNNEDSDGCG
;
A
#
# COMPACT_ATOMS: atom_id res chain seq x y z
N MET A 1 14.96 -11.13 3.44
CA MET A 1 15.21 -11.57 2.05
C MET A 1 13.93 -11.96 1.31
N ILE A 2 13.04 -12.76 1.90
CA ILE A 2 11.81 -13.23 1.22
C ILE A 2 10.84 -12.06 0.95
N LEU A 3 10.54 -11.24 1.96
CA LEU A 3 9.67 -10.07 1.81
C LEU A 3 10.25 -9.02 0.86
N SER A 4 11.56 -8.77 0.92
CA SER A 4 12.21 -7.78 0.06
C SER A 4 12.16 -8.15 -1.43
N LEU A 5 12.34 -9.44 -1.77
CA LEU A 5 12.21 -9.94 -3.15
C LEU A 5 10.77 -9.81 -3.67
N TYR A 6 9.79 -10.01 -2.78
CA TYR A 6 8.38 -9.87 -3.12
C TYR A 6 7.98 -8.40 -3.34
N ILE A 7 8.50 -7.49 -2.51
CA ILE A 7 8.28 -6.03 -2.67
C ILE A 7 8.90 -5.53 -3.98
N THR A 8 10.10 -5.99 -4.35
CA THR A 8 10.72 -5.60 -5.64
C THR A 8 9.92 -6.11 -6.83
N TYR A 9 9.42 -7.35 -6.77
CA TYR A 9 8.47 -7.88 -7.76
C TYR A 9 7.23 -7.00 -7.91
N LEU A 10 6.58 -6.67 -6.79
CA LEU A 10 5.34 -5.91 -6.79
C LEU A 10 5.55 -4.48 -7.31
N GLY A 11 6.65 -3.83 -6.91
CA GLY A 11 7.05 -2.51 -7.40
C GLY A 11 7.35 -2.51 -8.91
N LEU A 12 8.02 -3.54 -9.42
CA LEU A 12 8.28 -3.68 -10.85
C LEU A 12 6.99 -3.96 -11.64
N PHE A 13 6.14 -4.86 -11.14
CA PHE A 13 4.89 -5.22 -11.81
C PHE A 13 3.93 -4.04 -11.89
N THR A 14 3.75 -3.32 -10.78
CA THR A 14 2.95 -2.08 -10.73
C THR A 14 3.48 -1.04 -11.71
N THR A 15 4.80 -0.84 -11.79
CA THR A 15 5.43 0.08 -12.75
C THR A 15 5.15 -0.32 -14.20
N ILE A 16 5.22 -1.60 -14.54
CA ILE A 16 4.90 -2.10 -15.89
C ILE A 16 3.43 -1.86 -16.23
N VAL A 17 2.51 -2.18 -15.31
CA VAL A 17 1.07 -1.97 -15.52
C VAL A 17 0.74 -0.49 -15.71
N LEU A 18 1.35 0.41 -14.91
CA LEU A 18 1.12 1.86 -15.02
C LEU A 18 1.65 2.46 -16.33
N ARG A 19 2.68 1.85 -16.94
CA ARG A 19 3.19 2.26 -18.27
C ARG A 19 2.32 1.77 -19.43
N THR A 20 1.57 0.70 -19.24
CA THR A 20 0.72 0.14 -20.29
C THR A 20 -0.64 0.82 -20.32
N HIS A 21 -1.15 1.12 -21.51
CA HIS A 21 -2.49 1.69 -21.68
C HIS A 21 -3.54 0.61 -21.89
N HIS A 22 -4.78 0.92 -21.50
CA HIS A 22 -5.93 0.05 -21.70
C HIS A 22 -6.10 -0.29 -23.20
N PRO A 23 -6.34 -1.56 -23.59
CA PRO A 23 -6.38 -1.97 -24.99
C PRO A 23 -7.36 -1.17 -25.86
N ALA A 24 -8.52 -0.77 -25.33
CA ALA A 24 -9.53 -0.03 -26.09
C ALA A 24 -9.02 1.27 -26.71
N THR A 25 -7.97 1.91 -26.17
CA THR A 25 -7.39 3.10 -26.81
C THR A 25 -6.82 2.78 -28.19
N TYR A 26 -6.18 1.63 -28.34
CA TYR A 26 -5.58 1.18 -29.60
C TYR A 26 -6.63 0.68 -30.61
N TYR A 27 -7.72 0.07 -30.12
CA TYR A 27 -8.85 -0.34 -30.98
C TYR A 27 -9.58 0.89 -31.54
N ASN A 28 -9.81 1.91 -30.71
CA ASN A 28 -10.39 3.18 -31.16
C ASN A 28 -9.49 3.90 -32.16
N LEU A 29 -8.16 3.88 -31.97
CA LEU A 29 -7.21 4.47 -32.93
C LEU A 29 -7.23 3.78 -34.30
N THR A 30 -7.58 2.49 -34.34
CA THR A 30 -7.60 1.69 -35.57
C THR A 30 -8.99 1.58 -36.19
N ASN A 31 -10.04 2.14 -35.55
CA ASN A 31 -11.46 1.95 -35.92
C ASN A 31 -11.85 0.47 -36.07
N ILE A 32 -11.30 -0.40 -35.22
CA ILE A 32 -11.63 -1.83 -35.16
C ILE A 32 -12.45 -2.08 -33.89
N ASP A 33 -13.48 -2.92 -33.98
CA ASP A 33 -14.33 -3.28 -32.84
C ASP A 33 -13.54 -3.96 -31.73
N PHE A 34 -13.89 -3.66 -30.47
CA PHE A 34 -13.21 -4.17 -29.29
C PHE A 34 -13.52 -5.64 -29.03
N GLU A 35 -12.77 -6.53 -29.69
CA GLU A 35 -12.92 -7.99 -29.57
C GLU A 35 -11.55 -8.66 -29.44
N ASP A 36 -11.42 -9.68 -28.57
CA ASP A 36 -10.14 -10.35 -28.30
C ASP A 36 -9.57 -11.07 -29.55
N SER A 37 -10.45 -11.60 -30.41
CA SER A 37 -10.11 -12.27 -31.67
C SER A 37 -9.41 -11.32 -32.67
N LEU A 38 -9.69 -10.02 -32.59
CA LEU A 38 -9.19 -8.99 -33.50
C LEU A 38 -7.85 -8.37 -33.04
N CYS A 39 -7.29 -8.79 -31.90
CA CYS A 39 -6.04 -8.27 -31.36
C CYS A 39 -4.86 -8.35 -32.35
N TYR A 40 -4.82 -9.42 -33.16
CA TYR A 40 -3.82 -9.56 -34.22
C TYR A 40 -3.98 -8.50 -35.31
N ASN A 41 -5.20 -8.25 -35.79
CA ASN A 41 -5.46 -7.28 -36.85
C ASN A 41 -5.07 -5.87 -36.40
N VAL A 42 -5.46 -5.49 -35.18
CA VAL A 42 -5.06 -4.20 -34.57
C VAL A 42 -3.54 -4.06 -34.52
N SER A 43 -2.82 -5.12 -34.12
CA SER A 43 -1.36 -5.09 -34.05
C SER A 43 -0.69 -4.87 -35.42
N GLN A 44 -1.23 -5.47 -36.48
CA GLN A 44 -0.70 -5.29 -37.84
C GLN A 44 -0.91 -3.86 -38.35
N VAL A 45 -2.08 -3.28 -38.09
CA VAL A 45 -2.35 -1.88 -38.43
C VAL A 45 -1.36 -0.96 -37.70
N LEU A 46 -1.18 -1.12 -36.38
CA LEU A 46 -0.27 -0.28 -35.60
C LEU A 46 1.20 -0.38 -36.04
N LEU A 47 1.65 -1.55 -36.51
CA LEU A 47 3.02 -1.73 -37.01
C LEU A 47 3.23 -1.07 -38.38
N THR A 48 2.20 -0.98 -39.22
CA THR A 48 2.29 -0.38 -40.56
C THR A 48 2.11 1.14 -40.52
N SER A 49 1.27 1.63 -39.61
CA SER A 49 1.06 3.05 -39.37
C SER A 49 1.97 3.54 -38.24
N SER A 50 3.23 3.83 -38.54
CA SER A 50 4.23 4.35 -37.57
C SER A 50 3.81 5.65 -36.85
N THR A 51 2.70 6.27 -37.25
CA THR A 51 2.10 7.49 -36.73
C THR A 51 1.15 7.26 -35.53
N HIS A 52 0.66 6.04 -35.31
CA HIS A 52 -0.24 5.74 -34.18
C HIS A 52 0.60 5.19 -33.03
N GLY A 53 0.83 6.03 -32.01
CA GLY A 53 1.70 5.73 -30.86
C GLY A 53 1.46 4.37 -30.21
N GLY A 54 2.48 3.85 -29.53
CA GLY A 54 2.41 2.52 -28.91
C GLY A 54 3.65 1.65 -29.12
N MET A 55 4.72 2.17 -29.73
CA MET A 55 5.97 1.44 -29.83
C MET A 55 6.69 1.35 -28.48
N LYS A 56 7.28 0.19 -28.21
CA LYS A 56 8.10 -0.02 -27.01
C LYS A 56 9.36 0.83 -27.03
N THR A 57 9.66 1.41 -25.89
CA THR A 57 10.93 2.11 -25.65
C THR A 57 11.98 1.13 -25.11
N THR A 58 13.25 1.51 -25.13
CA THR A 58 14.36 0.73 -24.53
C THR A 58 14.07 0.34 -23.08
N MET A 59 13.40 1.23 -22.33
CA MET A 59 13.02 0.97 -20.94
C MET A 59 11.99 -0.14 -20.79
N ASP A 60 11.07 -0.32 -21.73
CA ASP A 60 10.08 -1.42 -21.69
C ASP A 60 10.77 -2.78 -21.80
N TYR A 61 11.80 -2.87 -22.65
CA TYR A 61 12.60 -4.09 -22.79
C TYR A 61 13.40 -4.39 -21.53
N ILE A 62 14.05 -3.38 -20.93
CA ILE A 62 14.80 -3.55 -19.68
C ILE A 62 13.87 -4.03 -18.57
N LEU A 63 12.73 -3.35 -18.36
CA LEU A 63 11.74 -3.72 -17.34
C LEU A 63 11.23 -5.15 -17.53
N LYS A 64 10.97 -5.57 -18.78
CA LYS A 64 10.56 -6.94 -19.10
C LYS A 64 11.60 -7.99 -18.69
N TYR A 65 12.87 -7.80 -19.04
CA TYR A 65 13.91 -8.76 -18.70
C TYR A 65 14.17 -8.82 -17.19
N VAL A 66 14.21 -7.67 -16.52
CA VAL A 66 14.33 -7.61 -15.05
C VAL A 66 13.15 -8.32 -14.40
N MET A 67 11.93 -8.09 -14.88
CA MET A 67 10.73 -8.75 -14.36
C MET A 67 10.81 -10.28 -14.52
N TYR A 68 11.31 -10.79 -15.65
CA TYR A 68 11.50 -12.23 -15.80
C TYR A 68 12.50 -12.82 -14.83
N ILE A 69 13.63 -12.15 -14.58
CA ILE A 69 14.62 -12.60 -13.60
C ILE A 69 13.96 -12.70 -12.22
N VAL A 70 13.18 -11.68 -11.83
CA VAL A 70 12.48 -11.67 -10.55
C VAL A 70 11.41 -12.75 -10.47
N ILE A 71 10.58 -12.92 -11.51
CA ILE A 71 9.59 -14.00 -11.60
C ILE A 71 10.24 -15.36 -11.42
N TRP A 72 11.32 -15.65 -12.16
CA TRP A 72 12.00 -16.95 -12.07
C TRP A 72 12.58 -17.20 -10.69
N SER A 73 13.17 -16.18 -10.06
CA SER A 73 13.67 -16.29 -8.69
C SER A 73 12.56 -16.59 -7.67
N LEU A 74 11.38 -15.98 -7.84
CA LEU A 74 10.21 -16.21 -6.98
C LEU A 74 9.60 -17.60 -7.19
N VAL A 75 9.46 -18.04 -8.44
CA VAL A 75 8.97 -19.39 -8.76
C VAL A 75 9.90 -20.45 -8.17
N PHE A 76 11.22 -20.29 -8.35
CA PHE A 76 12.20 -21.22 -7.78
C PHE A 76 12.11 -21.27 -6.25
N LYS A 77 12.02 -20.09 -5.59
CA LYS A 77 11.81 -20.01 -4.13
C LYS A 77 10.53 -20.71 -3.70
N ASN A 78 9.40 -20.39 -4.34
CA ASN A 78 8.09 -20.96 -4.00
C ASN A 78 8.08 -22.47 -4.18
N MET A 79 8.70 -22.99 -5.25
CA MET A 79 8.78 -24.43 -5.51
C MET A 79 9.52 -25.15 -4.39
N PHE A 80 10.69 -24.65 -3.97
CA PHE A 80 11.48 -25.26 -2.90
C PHE A 80 10.72 -25.21 -1.56
N THR A 81 10.15 -24.05 -1.24
CA THR A 81 9.42 -23.85 0.02
C THR A 81 8.14 -24.69 0.10
N ILE A 82 7.41 -24.89 -1.01
CA ILE A 82 6.22 -25.74 -1.04
C ILE A 82 6.61 -27.21 -0.78
N VAL A 83 7.66 -27.71 -1.42
CA VAL A 83 8.13 -29.10 -1.23
C VAL A 83 8.49 -29.37 0.23
N GLU A 84 9.10 -28.40 0.91
CA GLU A 84 9.51 -28.52 2.32
C GLU A 84 8.32 -28.42 3.30
N ILE A 85 7.29 -27.63 2.98
CA ILE A 85 6.21 -27.25 3.92
C ILE A 85 4.93 -28.10 3.78
N VAL A 86 4.80 -28.92 2.73
CA VAL A 86 3.60 -29.74 2.44
C VAL A 86 3.10 -30.60 3.61
N GLN A 87 3.94 -30.89 4.61
CA GLN A 87 3.55 -31.71 5.77
C GLN A 87 3.09 -30.94 7.02
N ILE A 88 3.14 -29.59 7.05
CA ILE A 88 3.09 -28.84 8.31
C ILE A 88 1.84 -27.94 8.46
N ASP A 89 1.50 -27.09 7.48
CA ASP A 89 0.44 -26.08 7.65
C ASP A 89 -0.32 -25.70 6.35
N PHE A 90 -1.65 -25.86 6.36
CA PHE A 90 -2.52 -25.49 5.23
C PHE A 90 -2.46 -23.99 4.88
N PHE A 91 -2.50 -23.09 5.87
CA PHE A 91 -2.52 -21.63 5.63
C PHE A 91 -1.19 -21.10 5.08
N LYS A 92 -0.06 -21.64 5.53
CA LYS A 92 1.25 -21.30 4.96
C LYS A 92 1.31 -21.77 3.52
N THR A 93 0.81 -22.98 3.25
CA THR A 93 0.74 -23.57 1.91
C THR A 93 -0.13 -22.74 0.98
N LEU A 94 -1.34 -22.36 1.41
CA LEU A 94 -2.27 -21.52 0.63
C LEU A 94 -1.63 -20.19 0.22
N ARG A 95 -0.89 -19.53 1.12
CA ARG A 95 -0.19 -18.28 0.80
C ARG A 95 0.80 -18.47 -0.35
N TYR A 96 1.64 -19.52 -0.31
CA TYR A 96 2.60 -19.78 -1.40
C TYR A 96 1.91 -20.18 -2.71
N TRP A 97 0.77 -20.85 -2.66
CA TRP A 97 -0.06 -21.10 -3.84
C TRP A 97 -0.63 -19.81 -4.44
N LEU A 98 -1.16 -18.91 -3.61
CA LEU A 98 -1.66 -17.60 -4.07
C LEU A 98 -0.52 -16.73 -4.63
N GLU A 99 0.66 -16.74 -3.99
CA GLU A 99 1.87 -16.07 -4.49
C GLU A 99 2.28 -16.63 -5.86
N THR A 100 2.27 -17.95 -6.02
CA THR A 100 2.61 -18.63 -7.28
C THR A 100 1.57 -18.33 -8.37
N LEU A 101 0.28 -18.32 -8.04
CA LEU A 101 -0.79 -17.98 -8.98
C LEU A 101 -0.69 -16.52 -9.45
N ALA A 102 -0.40 -15.58 -8.54
CA ALA A 102 -0.15 -14.18 -8.88
C ALA A 102 1.05 -14.04 -9.83
N VAL A 103 2.16 -14.72 -9.51
CA VAL A 103 3.37 -14.71 -10.34
C VAL A 103 3.10 -15.31 -11.72
N LEU A 104 2.35 -16.40 -11.82
CA LEU A 104 1.98 -17.02 -13.09
C LEU A 104 1.10 -16.10 -13.97
N MET A 105 0.11 -15.44 -13.37
CA MET A 105 -0.73 -14.47 -14.10
C MET A 105 0.08 -13.24 -14.53
N SER A 106 1.01 -12.77 -13.69
CA SER A 106 1.92 -11.68 -14.07
C SER A 106 2.86 -12.06 -15.21
N PHE A 107 3.29 -13.33 -15.28
CA PHE A 107 4.06 -13.84 -16.41
C PHE A 107 3.24 -13.79 -17.71
N ILE A 108 1.97 -14.23 -17.67
CA ILE A 108 1.05 -14.14 -18.82
C ILE A 108 0.87 -12.68 -19.27
N PHE A 109 0.74 -11.73 -18.33
CA PHE A 109 0.63 -10.31 -18.65
C PHE A 109 1.88 -9.76 -19.35
N VAL A 110 3.08 -10.10 -18.87
CA VAL A 110 4.36 -9.58 -19.41
C VAL A 110 4.79 -10.29 -20.69
N TYR A 111 4.29 -11.52 -20.93
CA TYR A 111 4.59 -12.30 -22.12
C TYR A 111 4.15 -11.60 -23.40
N ASP A 112 5.09 -11.41 -24.33
CA ASP A 112 4.81 -10.83 -25.64
C ASP A 112 4.63 -11.95 -26.67
N ARG A 113 3.50 -11.93 -27.37
CA ARG A 113 3.34 -12.73 -28.59
C ARG A 113 4.18 -12.13 -29.74
N THR A 114 4.40 -12.92 -30.80
CA THR A 114 5.23 -12.53 -31.95
C THR A 114 4.88 -11.17 -32.54
N TYR A 115 3.59 -10.87 -32.65
CA TYR A 115 3.07 -9.61 -33.18
C TYR A 115 3.05 -8.44 -32.17
N GLN A 116 3.34 -8.69 -30.89
CA GLN A 116 3.41 -7.68 -29.81
C GLN A 116 4.84 -7.29 -29.44
N MET A 117 5.86 -7.87 -30.08
CA MET A 117 7.25 -7.70 -29.69
C MET A 117 7.71 -6.24 -29.69
N ASN A 118 7.18 -5.43 -30.60
CA ASN A 118 7.51 -4.01 -30.76
C ASN A 118 6.42 -3.06 -30.24
N LEU A 119 5.29 -3.59 -29.78
CA LEU A 119 4.13 -2.82 -29.34
C LEU A 119 3.95 -2.91 -27.81
N THR A 120 3.45 -1.84 -27.23
CA THR A 120 3.04 -1.72 -25.82
C THR A 120 1.63 -2.28 -25.57
N LEU A 121 0.87 -2.55 -26.64
CA LEU A 121 -0.46 -3.15 -26.61
C LEU A 121 -0.46 -4.53 -25.92
N ARG A 122 -1.44 -4.73 -25.03
CA ARG A 122 -1.81 -6.02 -24.44
C ARG A 122 -3.19 -6.42 -24.96
N CYS A 123 -3.42 -7.71 -25.26
CA CYS A 123 -4.75 -8.13 -25.71
C CYS A 123 -5.78 -8.04 -24.56
N PRO A 124 -7.09 -7.93 -24.85
CA PRO A 124 -8.14 -7.83 -23.84
C PRO A 124 -8.05 -8.90 -22.73
N LEU A 125 -7.97 -10.19 -23.09
CA LEU A 125 -7.88 -11.26 -22.08
C LEU A 125 -6.60 -11.15 -21.24
N GLN A 126 -5.48 -10.79 -21.88
CA GLN A 126 -4.19 -10.59 -21.22
C GLN A 126 -4.26 -9.43 -20.23
N TRP A 127 -5.01 -8.38 -20.54
CA TRP A 127 -5.23 -7.21 -19.69
C TRP A 127 -6.02 -7.56 -18.42
N GLU A 128 -7.13 -8.29 -18.58
CA GLU A 128 -7.98 -8.73 -17.46
C GLU A 128 -7.20 -9.62 -16.49
N LEU A 129 -6.45 -10.60 -17.00
CA LEU A 129 -5.59 -11.47 -16.18
C LEU A 129 -4.50 -10.67 -15.44
N GLY A 130 -3.97 -9.61 -16.06
CA GLY A 130 -3.02 -8.70 -15.42
C GLY A 130 -3.63 -7.91 -14.27
N ALA A 131 -4.88 -7.44 -14.41
CA ALA A 131 -5.60 -6.75 -13.35
C ALA A 131 -5.85 -7.68 -12.15
N PHE A 132 -6.26 -8.92 -12.40
CA PHE A 132 -6.39 -9.94 -11.35
C PHE A 132 -5.05 -10.25 -10.69
N ALA A 133 -3.96 -10.36 -11.45
CA ALA A 133 -2.61 -10.58 -10.91
C ALA A 133 -2.18 -9.42 -9.99
N LEU A 134 -2.50 -8.18 -10.37
CA LEU A 134 -2.13 -7.00 -9.59
C LEU A 134 -2.88 -6.99 -8.26
N LEU A 135 -4.19 -7.18 -8.30
CA LEU A 135 -5.01 -7.26 -7.10
C LEU A 135 -4.56 -8.40 -6.19
N LEU A 136 -4.36 -9.60 -6.76
CA LEU A 136 -3.95 -10.76 -5.98
C LEU A 136 -2.57 -10.57 -5.34
N SER A 137 -1.62 -9.94 -6.05
CA SER A 137 -0.28 -9.67 -5.51
C SER A 137 -0.30 -8.69 -4.33
N TRP A 138 -1.09 -7.62 -4.42
CA TRP A 138 -1.33 -6.71 -3.29
C TRP A 138 -2.04 -7.40 -2.12
N LEU A 139 -3.01 -8.29 -2.37
CA LEU A 139 -3.65 -9.07 -1.30
C LEU A 139 -2.67 -10.04 -0.62
N THR A 140 -1.78 -10.68 -1.37
CA THR A 140 -0.76 -11.55 -0.78
C THR A 140 0.30 -10.77 -0.01
N LEU A 141 0.54 -9.50 -0.33
CA LEU A 141 1.36 -8.60 0.49
C LEU A 141 0.74 -8.41 1.89
N LEU A 142 -0.57 -8.19 1.96
CA LEU A 142 -1.30 -8.09 3.24
C LEU A 142 -1.24 -9.40 4.03
N GLY A 143 -1.18 -10.55 3.35
CA GLY A 143 -0.98 -11.87 3.96
C GLY A 143 0.35 -12.06 4.71
N TYR A 144 1.32 -11.14 4.57
CA TYR A 144 2.51 -11.11 5.43
C TYR A 144 2.20 -10.57 6.85
N ILE A 145 1.06 -9.90 7.05
CA ILE A 145 0.58 -9.43 8.36
C ILE A 145 -0.26 -10.57 8.97
N GLN A 146 0.41 -11.52 9.62
CA GLN A 146 -0.11 -12.87 9.90
C GLN A 146 -1.07 -13.05 11.10
N PHE A 147 -1.37 -12.02 11.89
CA PHE A 147 -1.96 -12.27 13.21
C PHE A 147 -3.48 -12.50 13.21
N ILE A 148 -4.23 -11.81 12.35
CA ILE A 148 -5.71 -11.74 12.43
C ILE A 148 -6.44 -13.03 11.95
N PRO A 149 -6.07 -13.66 10.81
CA PRO A 149 -6.87 -14.78 10.28
C PRO A 149 -6.72 -16.07 11.11
N MET A 150 -5.58 -16.31 11.75
CA MET A 150 -5.36 -17.51 12.57
C MET A 150 -6.23 -17.50 13.83
N LEU A 151 -6.34 -16.34 14.47
CA LEU A 151 -7.15 -16.15 15.67
C LEU A 151 -8.65 -16.29 15.35
N GLY A 152 -9.09 -15.75 14.21
CA GLY A 152 -10.48 -15.89 13.75
C GLY A 152 -10.93 -17.33 13.48
N LEU A 153 -10.04 -18.18 12.97
CA LEU A 153 -10.35 -19.59 12.71
C LEU A 153 -10.52 -20.42 13.99
N GLY A 154 -9.78 -20.08 15.05
CA GLY A 154 -9.92 -20.70 16.37
C GLY A 154 -11.30 -20.42 16.95
N PHE A 155 -11.72 -19.15 16.95
CA PHE A 155 -13.05 -18.75 17.40
C PHE A 155 -14.18 -19.29 16.51
N ALA A 156 -14.00 -19.36 15.20
CA ALA A 156 -15.01 -19.93 14.30
C ALA A 156 -15.25 -21.43 14.55
N SER A 157 -14.19 -22.14 14.94
CA SER A 157 -14.27 -23.57 15.25
C SER A 157 -14.90 -23.81 16.63
N THR A 158 -14.61 -22.97 17.63
CA THR A 158 -15.26 -23.04 18.95
C THR A 158 -16.73 -22.62 18.88
N PHE A 159 -17.08 -21.60 18.10
CA PHE A 159 -18.48 -21.21 17.86
C PHE A 159 -19.26 -22.25 17.07
N TYR A 160 -18.65 -22.87 16.07
CA TYR A 160 -19.27 -24.04 15.42
C TYR A 160 -19.59 -25.11 16.46
N MET A 161 -18.70 -25.43 17.39
CA MET A 161 -18.94 -26.48 18.39
C MET A 161 -19.99 -26.10 19.44
N ILE A 162 -19.99 -24.85 19.93
CA ILE A 162 -20.85 -24.39 21.01
C ILE A 162 -22.27 -24.05 20.50
N PHE A 163 -22.36 -23.41 19.33
CA PHE A 163 -23.61 -22.92 18.76
C PHE A 163 -24.16 -23.83 17.64
N GLN A 164 -23.82 -25.13 17.62
CA GLN A 164 -24.33 -26.09 16.60
C GLN A 164 -25.85 -26.09 16.45
N ASN A 165 -26.57 -25.66 17.48
CA ASN A 165 -28.03 -25.64 17.50
C ASN A 165 -28.63 -24.37 16.90
N PHE A 166 -27.79 -23.38 16.60
CA PHE A 166 -28.18 -22.08 16.09
C PHE A 166 -27.98 -22.05 14.56
N GLU A 167 -29.01 -21.63 13.81
CA GLU A 167 -29.04 -21.69 12.33
C GLU A 167 -27.77 -21.13 11.63
N PRO A 168 -27.19 -19.99 12.07
CA PRO A 168 -25.94 -19.44 11.50
C PRO A 168 -24.67 -20.29 11.73
N PHE A 169 -24.68 -21.17 12.75
CA PHE A 169 -23.52 -21.96 13.18
C PHE A 169 -23.72 -23.48 13.00
N GLN A 170 -24.90 -23.90 12.50
CA GLN A 170 -25.19 -25.30 12.18
C GLN A 170 -24.26 -25.87 11.10
N ASN A 171 -23.92 -25.05 10.11
CA ASN A 171 -23.06 -25.43 9.01
C ASN A 171 -21.64 -24.91 9.24
N LYS A 172 -20.64 -25.77 8.99
CA LYS A 172 -19.21 -25.41 9.15
C LYS A 172 -18.85 -24.15 8.36
N SER A 173 -19.20 -24.11 7.07
CA SER A 173 -18.91 -22.97 6.18
C SER A 173 -19.55 -21.66 6.66
N TYR A 174 -20.82 -21.72 7.06
CA TYR A 174 -21.55 -20.56 7.57
C TYR A 174 -21.00 -20.06 8.91
N SER A 175 -20.51 -20.95 9.79
CA SER A 175 -19.84 -20.56 11.04
C SER A 175 -18.60 -19.69 10.78
N TYR A 176 -17.76 -20.07 9.80
CA TYR A 176 -16.57 -19.29 9.44
C TYR A 176 -16.94 -17.92 8.88
N ILE A 177 -17.97 -17.85 8.02
CA ILE A 177 -18.44 -16.57 7.46
C ILE A 177 -19.04 -15.69 8.56
N LYS A 178 -19.89 -16.25 9.43
CA LYS A 178 -20.52 -15.52 10.53
C LYS A 178 -19.47 -14.97 11.50
N THR A 179 -18.46 -15.77 11.83
CA THR A 179 -17.36 -15.33 12.69
C THR A 179 -16.50 -14.26 12.01
N ALA A 180 -16.25 -14.35 10.70
CA ALA A 180 -15.53 -13.33 9.95
C ALA A 180 -16.26 -11.97 9.94
N LEU A 181 -17.60 -11.98 9.81
CA LEU A 181 -18.42 -10.78 9.94
C LEU A 181 -18.39 -10.20 11.37
N MET A 182 -18.38 -11.07 12.38
CA MET A 182 -18.19 -10.64 13.76
C MET A 182 -16.81 -10.01 14.02
N ILE A 183 -15.77 -10.45 13.30
CA ILE A 183 -14.41 -9.87 13.35
C ILE A 183 -14.35 -8.50 12.66
N SER A 184 -15.15 -8.26 11.62
CA SER A 184 -15.21 -6.97 10.94
C SER A 184 -15.90 -5.87 11.75
N GLY A 185 -16.36 -6.17 12.98
CA GLY A 185 -17.01 -5.23 13.88
C GLY A 185 -18.54 -5.33 13.88
N GLU A 186 -19.14 -6.27 13.14
CA GLU A 186 -20.58 -6.50 13.20
C GLU A 186 -20.90 -7.33 14.46
N LEU A 187 -21.33 -6.67 15.54
CA LEU A 187 -21.77 -7.33 16.77
C LEU A 187 -23.11 -8.04 16.53
N GLY A 188 -23.04 -9.24 15.95
CA GLY A 188 -24.19 -10.10 15.70
C GLY A 188 -24.71 -10.79 16.95
N PHE A 189 -24.96 -10.03 18.02
CA PHE A 189 -25.57 -10.52 19.25
C PHE A 189 -27.01 -10.96 18.93
N ASP A 190 -27.32 -12.23 19.18
CA ASP A 190 -28.68 -12.75 19.07
C ASP A 190 -29.06 -13.36 20.42
N GLU A 191 -30.11 -12.84 21.04
CA GLU A 191 -30.60 -13.26 22.36
C GLU A 191 -30.92 -14.75 22.40
N ARG A 192 -31.31 -15.32 21.25
CA ARG A 192 -31.61 -16.76 21.10
C ARG A 192 -30.39 -17.65 21.30
N MET A 193 -29.17 -17.10 21.23
CA MET A 193 -27.92 -17.86 21.49
C MET A 193 -27.73 -18.20 22.98
N PHE A 194 -28.34 -17.45 23.89
CA PHE A 194 -28.15 -17.58 25.35
C PHE A 194 -29.42 -17.96 26.10
N ASP A 195 -30.46 -18.36 25.38
CA ASP A 195 -31.72 -18.76 25.97
C ASP A 195 -31.56 -20.05 26.79
N ALA A 196 -32.06 -20.03 28.03
CA ALA A 196 -31.90 -21.12 28.99
C ALA A 196 -32.71 -22.36 28.59
N ASP A 197 -33.79 -22.15 27.83
CA ASP A 197 -34.75 -23.20 27.49
C ASP A 197 -34.32 -24.05 26.29
N THR A 198 -33.32 -23.62 25.50
CA THR A 198 -33.08 -24.20 24.17
C THR A 198 -31.80 -25.02 23.97
N LYS A 199 -30.86 -25.18 24.93
CA LYS A 199 -29.84 -26.31 25.05
C LYS A 199 -28.67 -26.07 26.05
N ALA A 200 -27.90 -27.15 26.27
CA ALA A 200 -27.05 -27.50 27.42
C ALA A 200 -25.73 -26.71 27.72
N TYR A 201 -25.38 -25.61 27.05
CA TYR A 201 -24.06 -24.96 27.27
C TYR A 201 -24.06 -23.42 27.34
N TYR A 202 -25.19 -22.78 27.68
CA TYR A 202 -25.34 -21.32 27.67
C TYR A 202 -24.30 -20.57 28.53
N LYS A 203 -23.88 -21.12 29.68
CA LYS A 203 -22.87 -20.49 30.57
C LYS A 203 -21.48 -20.43 29.92
N VAL A 204 -21.06 -21.52 29.27
CA VAL A 204 -19.76 -21.62 28.59
C VAL A 204 -19.79 -20.77 27.32
N ALA A 205 -20.90 -20.80 26.60
CA ALA A 205 -21.12 -19.97 25.42
C ALA A 205 -20.98 -18.47 25.73
N PHE A 206 -21.59 -18.02 26.82
CA PHE A 206 -21.53 -16.63 27.25
C PHE A 206 -20.10 -16.20 27.61
N LEU A 207 -19.35 -17.05 28.32
CA LEU A 207 -17.95 -16.79 28.65
C LEU A 207 -17.08 -16.70 27.39
N VAL A 208 -17.19 -17.65 26.46
CA VAL A 208 -16.41 -17.66 25.21
C VAL A 208 -16.78 -16.47 24.33
N TYR A 209 -18.05 -16.06 24.30
CA TYR A 209 -18.49 -14.88 23.55
C TYR A 209 -17.96 -13.57 24.15
N ILE A 210 -17.98 -13.40 25.47
CA ILE A 210 -17.34 -12.24 26.13
C ILE A 210 -15.84 -12.21 25.87
N LEU A 211 -15.17 -13.35 25.98
CA LEU A 211 -13.74 -13.46 25.69
C LEU A 211 -13.43 -13.09 24.23
N PHE A 212 -14.26 -13.54 23.29
CA PHE A 212 -14.19 -13.17 21.88
C PHE A 212 -14.38 -11.67 21.67
N LEU A 213 -15.38 -11.05 22.31
CA LEU A 213 -15.61 -9.61 22.22
C LEU A 213 -14.44 -8.81 22.79
N LEU A 214 -13.93 -9.18 23.96
CA LEU A 214 -12.76 -8.50 24.54
C LEU A 214 -11.57 -8.64 23.61
N ILE A 215 -11.28 -9.85 23.10
CA ILE A 215 -10.13 -10.05 22.21
C ILE A 215 -10.32 -9.31 20.88
N MET A 216 -11.48 -9.36 20.25
CA MET A 216 -11.68 -8.69 18.95
C MET A 216 -11.73 -7.17 19.10
N THR A 217 -12.48 -6.65 20.07
CA THR A 217 -12.67 -5.21 20.27
C THR A 217 -11.48 -4.55 20.98
N VAL A 218 -10.67 -5.28 21.75
CA VAL A 218 -9.45 -4.73 22.36
C VAL A 218 -8.22 -5.05 21.52
N PHE A 219 -8.01 -6.29 21.07
CA PHE A 219 -6.81 -6.61 20.30
C PHE A 219 -6.90 -6.13 18.86
N VAL A 220 -7.99 -6.32 18.10
CA VAL A 220 -7.93 -6.00 16.66
C VAL A 220 -7.92 -4.50 16.43
N THR A 221 -8.84 -3.75 17.06
CA THR A 221 -8.87 -2.29 16.88
C THR A 221 -7.79 -1.58 17.68
N ASN A 222 -7.52 -1.93 18.95
CA ASN A 222 -6.52 -1.19 19.73
C ASN A 222 -5.08 -1.61 19.40
N LEU A 223 -4.82 -2.80 18.84
CA LEU A 223 -3.50 -3.10 18.28
C LEU A 223 -3.30 -2.39 16.94
N LEU A 224 -4.30 -2.35 16.04
CA LEU A 224 -4.16 -1.63 14.77
C LEU A 224 -4.00 -0.12 15.01
N ILE A 225 -4.85 0.45 15.87
CA ILE A 225 -4.78 1.85 16.27
C ILE A 225 -3.51 2.07 17.10
N GLY A 226 -3.11 1.14 17.96
CA GLY A 226 -1.87 1.24 18.74
C GLY A 226 -0.60 1.19 17.91
N LEU A 227 -0.55 0.37 16.85
CA LEU A 227 0.55 0.37 15.88
C LEU A 227 0.58 1.69 15.10
N ALA A 228 -0.58 2.11 14.58
CA ALA A 228 -0.68 3.35 13.83
C ALA A 228 -0.31 4.56 14.70
N VAL A 229 -0.84 4.65 15.93
CA VAL A 229 -0.58 5.73 16.87
C VAL A 229 0.86 5.72 17.37
N GLY A 230 1.50 4.55 17.52
CA GLY A 230 2.93 4.47 17.84
C GLY A 230 3.83 5.02 16.73
N GLU A 231 3.40 4.94 15.47
CA GLU A 231 4.13 5.46 14.31
C GLU A 231 3.85 6.96 14.04
N ILE A 232 2.74 7.52 14.51
CA ILE A 232 2.40 8.94 14.28
C ILE A 232 3.47 9.90 14.84
N PRO A 233 3.95 9.78 16.09
CA PRO A 233 4.94 10.70 16.63
C PRO A 233 6.27 10.65 15.88
N THR A 234 6.70 9.46 15.44
CA THR A 234 7.96 9.30 14.71
C THR A 234 7.85 9.90 13.31
N LEU A 235 6.72 9.68 12.63
CA LEU A 235 6.43 10.31 11.34
C LEU A 235 6.27 11.83 11.46
N MET A 236 5.63 12.33 12.52
CA MET A 236 5.52 13.77 12.79
C MET A 236 6.88 14.41 13.09
N LYS A 237 7.73 13.74 13.88
CA LYS A 237 9.10 14.19 14.13
C LYS A 237 9.92 14.24 12.83
N GLN A 238 9.81 13.22 11.99
CA GLN A 238 10.51 13.21 10.71
C GLN A 238 9.99 14.29 9.75
N ALA A 239 8.69 14.54 9.72
CA ALA A 239 8.10 15.61 8.92
C ALA A 239 8.54 17.01 9.40
N THR A 240 8.59 17.23 10.72
CA THR A 240 9.06 18.50 11.29
C THR A 240 10.56 18.71 11.04
N GLU A 241 11.40 17.68 11.17
CA GLU A 241 12.82 17.76 10.81
C GLU A 241 13.01 18.12 9.33
N ASN A 242 12.30 17.46 8.42
CA ASN A 242 12.32 17.79 6.99
C ASN A 242 11.90 19.24 6.71
N LEU A 243 10.86 19.72 7.40
CA LEU A 243 10.39 21.10 7.27
C LEU A 243 11.43 22.12 7.77
N THR A 244 12.11 21.83 8.89
CA THR A 244 13.19 22.69 9.38
C THR A 244 14.36 22.74 8.39
N ARG A 245 14.72 21.60 7.78
CA ARG A 245 15.77 21.53 6.76
C ARG A 245 15.46 22.42 5.56
N LEU A 246 14.25 22.31 5.01
CA LEU A 246 13.80 23.16 3.90
C LEU A 246 13.87 24.65 4.26
N PHE A 247 13.54 25.00 5.51
CA PHE A 247 13.65 26.38 5.99
C PHE A 247 15.11 26.86 6.02
N TYR A 248 16.05 26.05 6.52
CA TYR A 248 17.48 26.40 6.49
C TYR A 248 18.00 26.55 5.07
N GLU A 249 17.62 25.64 4.16
CA GLU A 249 17.98 25.74 2.74
C GLU A 249 17.47 27.06 2.13
N LEU A 250 16.22 27.46 2.45
CA LEU A 250 15.67 28.75 2.02
C LEU A 250 16.44 29.95 2.60
N VAL A 251 16.76 29.93 3.89
CA VAL A 251 17.50 31.03 4.54
C VAL A 251 18.89 31.20 3.93
N VAL A 252 19.61 30.11 3.68
CA VAL A 252 20.94 30.15 3.05
C VAL A 252 20.83 30.71 1.63
N ILE A 253 19.83 30.29 0.86
CA ILE A 253 19.56 30.83 -0.48
C ILE A 253 19.31 32.35 -0.39
N CYS A 254 18.47 32.81 0.54
CA CYS A 254 18.22 34.22 0.77
C CYS A 254 19.49 35.02 1.14
N GLU A 255 20.35 34.48 2.01
CA GLU A 255 21.63 35.11 2.37
C GLU A 255 22.57 35.23 1.17
N ILE A 256 22.68 34.18 0.34
CA ILE A 256 23.49 34.21 -0.89
C ILE A 256 22.94 35.27 -1.86
N PHE A 257 21.61 35.32 -2.05
CA PHE A 257 20.97 36.36 -2.86
C PHE A 257 21.25 37.76 -2.32
N ARG A 258 21.20 37.95 -0.99
CA ARG A 258 21.53 39.22 -0.32
C ARG A 258 22.96 39.66 -0.61
N TYR A 259 23.95 38.79 -0.42
CA TYR A 259 25.36 39.12 -0.70
C TYR A 259 25.58 39.47 -2.17
N ARG A 260 24.96 38.73 -3.10
CA ARG A 260 25.01 39.05 -4.53
C ARG A 260 24.38 40.39 -4.85
N LEU A 261 23.22 40.71 -4.28
CA LEU A 261 22.54 41.99 -4.47
C LEU A 261 23.41 43.16 -3.98
N ILE A 262 23.99 43.04 -2.78
CA ILE A 262 24.89 44.07 -2.22
C ILE A 262 26.12 44.26 -3.11
N TRP A 263 26.71 43.17 -3.63
CA TRP A 263 27.83 43.26 -4.55
C TRP A 263 27.46 43.99 -5.85
N ILE A 264 26.29 43.72 -6.43
CA ILE A 264 25.79 44.41 -7.63
C ILE A 264 25.57 45.90 -7.35
N LEU A 265 24.92 46.24 -6.24
CA LEU A 265 24.65 47.64 -5.85
C LEU A 265 25.93 48.43 -5.61
N ARG A 266 26.92 47.81 -4.96
CA ARG A 266 28.25 48.41 -4.73
C ARG A 266 29.00 48.61 -6.04
N ARG A 267 28.87 47.68 -7.00
CA ARG A 267 29.47 47.81 -8.33
C ARG A 267 28.87 48.97 -9.15
N ASN A 268 27.59 49.29 -8.91
CA ASN A 268 26.90 50.39 -9.57
C ASN A 268 27.03 51.74 -8.81
N HIS A 269 27.91 51.83 -7.80
CA HIS A 269 28.19 53.05 -7.01
C HIS A 269 26.98 53.69 -6.32
N ILE A 270 25.90 52.92 -6.06
CA ILE A 270 24.72 53.41 -5.32
C ILE A 270 24.95 53.19 -3.81
N ASN A 271 25.80 54.02 -3.20
CA ASN A 271 26.20 53.86 -1.80
C ASN A 271 25.14 54.32 -0.79
N ASP A 272 24.34 55.33 -1.12
CA ASP A 272 23.36 55.93 -0.20
C ASP A 272 22.18 54.98 0.09
N ALA A 273 21.80 54.13 -0.86
CA ALA A 273 20.75 53.11 -0.67
C ALA A 273 21.21 51.95 0.25
N ILE A 274 22.51 51.65 0.29
CA ILE A 274 23.08 50.58 1.12
C ILE A 274 23.05 51.00 2.60
N ALA A 275 23.38 52.25 2.91
CA ALA A 275 23.32 52.80 4.27
C ALA A 275 21.89 52.85 4.82
N TYR A 276 20.92 53.28 3.98
CA TYR A 276 19.51 53.39 4.37
C TYR A 276 18.87 52.02 4.67
N SER A 277 19.11 51.01 3.84
CA SER A 277 18.52 49.67 4.04
C SER A 277 19.08 48.92 5.27
N TYR A 278 20.36 49.10 5.61
CA TYR A 278 20.99 48.44 6.75
C TYR A 278 20.46 49.01 8.09
N GLN A 279 20.29 50.33 8.16
CA GLN A 279 19.93 51.01 9.40
C GLN A 279 18.45 50.83 9.80
N ASP A 280 17.53 50.69 8.82
CA ASP A 280 16.12 50.38 9.08
C ASP A 280 15.87 48.89 9.37
N PHE A 281 16.68 48.00 8.80
CA PHE A 281 16.53 46.55 8.99
C PHE A 281 17.09 46.09 10.35
N ASP A 282 18.23 46.62 10.77
CA ASP A 282 18.85 46.37 12.09
C ASP A 282 17.94 46.86 13.23
N LYS A 283 17.29 48.03 13.04
CA LYS A 283 16.31 48.58 14.00
C LYS A 283 15.10 47.69 14.23
N ASN A 284 14.67 46.93 13.22
CA ASN A 284 13.43 46.18 13.30
C ASN A 284 13.55 44.85 14.03
N ASN A 285 14.78 44.39 14.38
CA ASN A 285 15.05 43.14 15.09
C ASN A 285 14.21 41.96 14.57
N TRP A 286 13.84 42.00 13.29
CA TRP A 286 12.74 41.17 12.79
C TRP A 286 13.18 39.71 12.76
N HIS A 287 14.45 39.44 12.46
CA HIS A 287 15.08 38.13 12.57
C HIS A 287 15.01 37.58 13.99
N GLN A 288 15.33 38.40 15.00
CA GLN A 288 15.24 37.99 16.40
C GLN A 288 13.78 37.76 16.82
N ARG A 289 12.84 38.59 16.35
CA ARG A 289 11.40 38.39 16.59
C ARG A 289 10.88 37.14 15.89
N LEU A 290 11.40 36.80 14.72
CA LEU A 290 11.06 35.57 14.00
C LEU A 290 11.59 34.35 14.75
N ILE A 291 12.87 34.36 15.13
CA ILE A 291 13.51 33.30 15.92
C ILE A 291 12.79 33.14 17.27
N GLN A 292 12.44 34.22 17.96
CA GLN A 292 11.68 34.19 19.20
C GLN A 292 10.27 33.62 18.99
N ARG A 293 9.56 33.98 17.91
CA ARG A 293 8.25 33.40 17.58
C ARG A 293 8.34 31.90 17.29
N PHE A 294 9.43 31.44 16.69
CA PHE A 294 9.67 30.02 16.43
C PHE A 294 10.09 29.24 17.68
N MET A 295 10.99 29.78 18.50
CA MET A 295 11.36 29.22 19.80
C MET A 295 10.14 29.09 20.71
N LYS A 296 9.29 30.14 20.74
CA LYS A 296 8.05 30.14 21.51
C LYS A 296 7.07 29.06 21.04
N ARG A 297 6.89 28.91 19.72
CA ARG A 297 6.02 27.86 19.15
C ARG A 297 6.54 26.46 19.49
N ARG A 298 7.86 26.25 19.47
CA ARG A 298 8.51 24.99 19.86
C ARG A 298 8.35 24.69 21.37
N THR A 299 8.40 25.68 22.24
CA THR A 299 8.14 25.48 23.67
C THR A 299 6.66 25.24 23.97
N ASP A 300 5.76 25.86 23.22
CA ASP A 300 4.31 25.65 23.36
C ASP A 300 3.90 24.24 22.89
N ASP A 301 4.51 23.72 21.81
CA ASP A 301 4.31 22.32 21.37
C ASP A 301 4.85 21.31 22.40
N ASN A 302 6.04 21.53 22.95
CA ASN A 302 6.61 20.66 24.01
C ASN A 302 5.77 20.67 25.30
N ASN A 303 5.23 21.83 25.71
CA ASN A 303 4.42 21.92 26.92
C ASN A 303 3.01 21.31 26.76
N ASN A 304 2.49 21.27 25.53
CA ASN A 304 1.23 20.59 25.22
C ASN A 304 1.40 19.07 25.16
N GLU A 305 2.54 18.57 24.68
CA GLU A 305 2.86 17.12 24.75
C GLU A 305 3.02 16.62 26.20
N ASP A 306 3.52 17.44 27.12
CA ASP A 306 3.67 17.08 28.54
C ASP A 306 2.37 17.19 29.36
N SER A 307 1.35 17.93 28.89
CA SER A 307 0.08 18.14 29.61
C SER A 307 -1.03 17.14 29.22
N ASP A 308 -0.97 16.53 28.02
CA ASP A 308 -1.88 15.44 27.63
C ASP A 308 -1.41 14.05 28.12
N GLY A 309 -0.29 13.98 28.86
CA GLY A 309 0.32 12.75 29.39
C GLY A 309 -0.02 12.38 30.85
N CYS A 310 -0.86 13.15 31.55
CA CYS A 310 -1.35 12.83 32.89
C CYS A 310 -2.79 13.34 33.10
N GLY A 311 -3.77 12.48 32.80
CA GLY A 311 -5.18 12.64 33.11
C GLY A 311 -5.89 11.30 33.05
#